data_AF-A0A947T3B0-F1
#
_entry.id   AF-A0A947T3B0-F1
#
_cell.length_a   1.000
_cell.length_b   1.000
_cell.length_c   1.000
_cell.angle_alpha   90.00
_cell.angle_beta   90.00
_cell.angle_gamma   90.00
#
_symmetry.space_group_name_H-M   'P 1'
#
loop_
_entity.id
_entity.type
_entity.pdbx_description
1 polymer ?
#
loop_
_entity_poly.entity_id
_entity_poly.type
_entity_poly.pdbx_seq_one_letter_code
_entity_poly.pdbx_strand_id
1 'polypeptide(L)'
;EFFASATVLDHEPPPHTAAAVLVAGTIDGFVPTSAVLALHRHWPGSHMEWVRAGHASLLWRHKDRMARAAVAAFERLDAPSRSET
;
A
#
# COMPACT_ATOMS: atom_id res chain seq x y z
N GLU A 1 1.46 -1.55 27.84
CA GLU A 1 0.50 -1.79 26.75
C GLU A 1 0.02 -0.45 26.24
N PHE A 2 0.44 -0.03 25.05
CA PHE A 2 0.05 1.25 24.46
C PHE A 2 -0.39 0.98 23.03
N PHE A 3 -1.70 1.15 22.80
CA PHE A 3 -2.45 1.06 21.55
C PHE A 3 -2.24 -0.23 20.74
N ALA A 4 -3.14 -1.20 20.93
CA ALA A 4 -3.36 -2.21 19.89
C ALA A 4 -3.85 -1.47 18.63
N SER A 5 -3.01 -1.40 17.61
CA SER A 5 -3.42 -0.90 16.29
C SER A 5 -4.29 -1.97 15.64
N ALA A 6 -5.43 -1.56 15.07
CA ALA A 6 -6.21 -2.48 14.25
C ALA A 6 -5.33 -2.97 13.09
N THR A 7 -5.33 -4.28 12.86
CA THR A 7 -4.52 -4.92 11.84
C THR A 7 -5.39 -5.73 10.91
N VAL A 8 -5.12 -5.62 9.60
CA VAL A 8 -5.75 -6.46 8.58
C VAL A 8 -4.98 -7.77 8.37
N LEU A 9 -3.84 -7.95 9.05
CA LEU A 9 -2.97 -9.12 8.89
C LEU A 9 -3.59 -10.41 9.45
N ASP A 10 -4.58 -10.29 10.34
CA ASP A 10 -5.30 -11.43 10.93
C ASP A 10 -6.50 -11.88 10.07
N HIS A 11 -6.67 -11.30 8.89
CA HIS A 11 -7.76 -11.59 7.96
C HIS A 11 -7.23 -12.01 6.59
N GLU A 12 -7.94 -12.91 5.92
CA GLU A 12 -7.60 -13.35 4.57
C GLU A 12 -7.57 -12.13 3.61
N PRO A 13 -6.49 -11.94 2.83
CA PRO A 13 -6.42 -10.86 1.86
C PRO A 13 -7.47 -11.03 0.74
N PRO A 14 -8.38 -10.06 0.55
CA PRO A 14 -9.32 -10.12 -0.57
C PRO A 14 -8.59 -10.14 -1.94
N PRO A 15 -9.15 -10.76 -3.00
CA PRO A 15 -8.49 -10.87 -4.29
C PRO A 15 -8.02 -9.54 -4.91
N HIS A 16 -8.77 -8.45 -4.68
CA HIS A 16 -8.43 -7.12 -5.20
C HIS A 16 -7.17 -6.51 -4.56
N THR A 17 -6.66 -7.07 -3.45
CA THR A 17 -5.42 -6.59 -2.82
C THR A 17 -4.19 -6.80 -3.71
N ALA A 18 -4.22 -7.74 -4.65
CA ALA A 18 -3.18 -7.90 -5.66
C ALA A 18 -3.04 -6.68 -6.58
N ALA A 19 -4.12 -5.91 -6.77
CA ALA A 19 -4.09 -4.68 -7.55
C ALA A 19 -3.53 -3.48 -6.74
N ALA A 20 -3.43 -3.58 -5.42
CA ALA A 20 -3.07 -2.46 -4.55
C ALA A 20 -1.67 -1.89 -4.88
N VAL A 21 -1.55 -0.57 -4.81
CA VAL A 21 -0.28 0.16 -4.88
C VAL A 21 -0.08 0.91 -3.56
N LEU A 22 0.89 0.45 -2.77
CA LEU A 22 1.23 0.99 -1.46
C LEU A 22 2.28 2.09 -1.61
N VAL A 23 1.92 3.35 -1.30
CA VAL A 23 2.86 4.47 -1.28
C VAL A 23 3.20 4.80 0.17
N ALA A 24 4.47 4.68 0.56
CA ALA A 24 4.87 4.85 1.95
C ALA A 24 6.14 5.70 2.14
N GLY A 25 6.11 6.46 3.22
CA GLY A 25 7.21 7.30 3.67
C GLY A 25 8.28 6.49 4.40
N THR A 26 9.55 6.66 4.04
CA THR A 26 10.68 5.99 4.73
C THR A 26 11.10 6.67 6.02
N ILE A 27 10.61 7.88 6.27
CA ILE A 27 10.85 8.66 7.50
C ILE A 27 9.51 9.09 8.15
N ASP A 28 8.47 8.27 7.99
CA ASP A 28 7.16 8.47 8.62
C ASP A 28 7.21 8.14 10.12
N GLY A 29 6.81 9.10 10.95
CA GLY A 29 6.79 8.97 12.41
C GLY A 29 5.49 8.38 12.97
N PHE A 30 4.48 8.14 12.13
CA PHE A 30 3.19 7.55 12.50
C PHE A 30 3.04 6.14 11.95
N VAL A 31 3.46 5.92 10.70
CA VAL A 31 3.36 4.61 10.04
C VAL A 31 4.76 4.04 9.84
N PRO A 32 5.19 3.06 10.65
CA PRO A 32 6.53 2.49 10.52
C PRO A 32 6.67 1.67 9.23
N THR A 33 7.86 1.71 8.62
CA THR A 33 8.16 0.96 7.39
C THR A 33 7.94 -0.55 7.55
N SER A 34 8.16 -1.10 8.75
CA SER A 34 7.90 -2.50 9.06
C SER A 34 6.42 -2.88 8.93
N ALA A 35 5.49 -2.01 9.34
CA ALA A 35 4.06 -2.26 9.22
C ALA A 35 3.62 -2.29 7.76
N VAL A 36 4.15 -1.37 6.94
CA VAL A 36 3.86 -1.33 5.50
C VAL A 36 4.47 -2.53 4.78
N LEU A 37 5.68 -2.95 5.16
CA LEU A 37 6.30 -4.17 4.63
C LEU A 37 5.53 -5.43 5.01
N ALA A 38 5.01 -5.51 6.24
CA ALA A 38 4.17 -6.61 6.68
C ALA A 38 2.87 -6.67 5.85
N LEU A 39 2.23 -5.52 5.63
CA LEU A 39 1.04 -5.42 4.78
C LEU A 39 1.30 -5.86 3.34
N HIS A 40 2.41 -5.40 2.74
CA HIS A 40 2.79 -5.78 1.38
C HIS A 40 3.04 -7.28 1.23
N ARG A 41 3.70 -7.90 2.21
CA ARG A 41 3.90 -9.36 2.23
C ARG A 41 2.58 -10.11 2.39
N HIS A 42 1.65 -9.55 3.16
CA HIS A 42 0.31 -10.10 3.39
C HIS A 42 -0.62 -9.94 2.19
N TRP A 43 -0.33 -9.04 1.25
CA TRP A 43 -1.10 -8.79 0.03
C TRP A 43 -0.31 -9.23 -1.21
N PRO A 44 -0.31 -10.53 -1.56
CA PRO A 44 0.43 -11.05 -2.71
C PRO A 44 0.07 -10.31 -4.00
N GLY A 45 1.09 -9.94 -4.76
CA GLY A 45 0.92 -9.23 -6.02
C GLY A 45 0.78 -7.71 -5.89
N SER A 46 0.53 -7.16 -4.70
CA SER A 46 0.53 -5.71 -4.46
C SER A 46 1.86 -5.07 -4.90
N HIS A 47 1.85 -3.77 -5.21
CA HIS A 47 3.04 -3.01 -5.59
C HIS A 47 3.46 -2.06 -4.48
N MET A 48 4.77 -1.84 -4.30
CA MET A 48 5.33 -0.97 -3.27
C MET A 48 6.08 0.21 -3.86
N GLU A 49 5.79 1.41 -3.36
CA GLU A 49 6.45 2.66 -3.72
C GLU A 49 6.98 3.37 -2.48
N TRP A 50 8.31 3.35 -2.32
CA TRP A 50 8.98 4.09 -1.24
C TRP A 50 9.22 5.55 -1.62
N VAL A 51 8.93 6.45 -0.68
CA VAL A 51 9.17 7.89 -0.78
C VAL A 51 9.98 8.34 0.41
N ARG A 52 11.03 9.14 0.20
CA ARG A 52 11.74 9.79 1.32
C ARG A 52 10.92 10.98 1.84
N ALA A 53 9.91 10.67 2.63
CA ALA A 53 8.99 11.62 3.24
C ALA A 53 8.48 11.09 4.59
N GLY A 54 8.10 11.99 5.49
CA GLY A 54 7.29 11.67 6.68
C GLY A 54 5.80 11.92 6.43
N HIS A 55 4.94 11.57 7.37
CA HIS A 55 3.47 11.52 7.20
C HIS A 55 2.86 12.74 6.47
N ALA A 56 3.00 13.93 7.06
CA ALA A 56 2.44 15.16 6.48
C ALA A 56 3.12 15.55 5.15
N SER A 57 4.44 15.34 5.03
CA SER A 57 5.17 15.65 3.81
C SER A 57 4.84 14.69 2.66
N LEU A 58 4.49 13.43 2.96
CA LEU A 58 4.01 12.47 1.99
C LEU A 58 2.70 12.97 1.36
N LEU A 59 1.77 13.43 2.20
CA LEU A 59 0.50 14.01 1.74
C LEU A 59 0.68 15.31 0.96
N TRP A 60 1.41 16.29 1.52
CA TRP A 60 1.47 17.63 0.94
C TRP A 60 2.40 17.75 -0.26
N ARG A 61 3.53 17.02 -0.28
CA ARG A 61 4.56 17.16 -1.33
C ARG A 61 4.48 16.08 -2.40
N HIS A 62 3.81 14.96 -2.12
CA HIS A 62 3.73 13.82 -3.03
C HIS A 62 2.29 13.41 -3.37
N LYS A 63 1.35 14.37 -3.29
CA LYS A 63 -0.06 14.17 -3.67
C LYS A 63 -0.24 13.63 -5.09
N ASP A 64 0.59 14.08 -6.02
CA ASP A 64 0.59 13.64 -7.41
C ASP A 64 0.98 12.16 -7.51
N ARG A 65 1.94 11.72 -6.69
CA ARG A 65 2.37 10.33 -6.62
C ARG A 65 1.29 9.43 -6.04
N MET A 66 0.60 9.88 -4.99
CA MET A 66 -0.54 9.14 -4.44
C MET A 66 -1.71 9.06 -5.44
N ALA A 67 -2.00 10.14 -6.16
CA ALA A 67 -3.03 10.13 -7.20
C ALA A 67 -2.69 9.15 -8.33
N ARG A 68 -1.43 9.14 -8.79
CA ARG A 68 -0.96 8.16 -9.79
C ARG A 68 -1.03 6.73 -9.28
N ALA A 69 -0.67 6.49 -8.02
CA ALA A 69 -0.78 5.16 -7.42
C ALA A 69 -2.23 4.68 -7.34
N ALA A 70 -3.18 5.57 -7.04
CA ALA A 70 -4.60 5.24 -7.05
C ALA A 70 -5.08 4.87 -8.46
N VAL A 71 -4.72 5.65 -9.48
CA VAL A 71 -5.02 5.33 -10.89
C VAL A 71 -4.40 3.99 -11.28
N ALA A 72 -3.12 3.76 -10.97
CA ALA A 72 -2.43 2.51 -11.26
C ALA A 72 -3.08 1.30 -10.57
N ALA A 73 -3.61 1.46 -9.35
CA ALA A 73 -4.34 0.40 -8.67
C ALA A 73 -5.63 0.02 -9.42
N PHE A 74 -6.38 0.99 -9.93
CA PHE A 74 -7.56 0.72 -10.76
C PHE A 74 -7.20 0.09 -12.10
N GLU A 75 -6.16 0.59 -12.78
CA GLU A 75 -5.68 -0.02 -14.03
C GLU A 75 -5.26 -1.48 -13.84
N ARG A 76 -4.66 -1.81 -12.70
CA ARG A 76 -4.30 -3.20 -12.33
C ARG A 76 -5.50 -4.06 -12.00
N LEU A 77 -6.57 -3.46 -11.48
CA LEU A 77 -7.83 -4.16 -11.21
C LEU A 77 -8.58 -4.47 -12.51
N ASP A 78 -8.52 -3.57 -13.48
CA ASP A 78 -9.17 -3.69 -14.79
C ASP A 78 -8.34 -4.51 -15.79
N ALA A 79 -7.03 -4.66 -15.55
CA ALA A 79 -6.19 -5.53 -16.36
C ALA A 79 -6.75 -6.96 -16.26
N PRO A 80 -7.25 -7.55 -17.36
CA PRO A 80 -7.95 -8.83 -17.31
C PRO A 80 -7.09 -9.88 -16.63
N SER A 81 -7.72 -10.73 -15.82
CA SER A 81 -7.18 -11.93 -15.20
C SER A 81 -6.61 -12.87 -16.26
N ARG A 82 -5.45 -12.53 -16.83
CA ARG A 82 -4.74 -13.24 -17.91
C ARG A 82 -4.01 -14.46 -17.38
N SER A 83 -4.68 -15.26 -16.57
CA SER A 83 -4.17 -16.53 -16.04
C SER A 83 -5.32 -17.48 -15.73
N GLU A 84 -6.28 -17.59 -16.64
CA GLU A 84 -7.12 -18.79 -16.77
C GLU A 84 -7.12 -19.18 -18.25
N THR A 85 -6.16 -20.02 -18.62
CA THR A 85 -6.14 -20.82 -19.87
C THR A 85 -5.60 -22.19 -19.50
#